data_AF-A0A920LKR0-F1
#
_entry.id   AF-A0A920LKR0-F1
#
_cell.length_a   1.000
_cell.length_b   1.000
_cell.length_c   1.000
_cell.angle_alpha   90.00
_cell.angle_beta   90.00
_cell.angle_gamma   90.00
#
_symmetry.space_group_name_H-M   'P 1'
#
loop_
_entity.id
_entity.type
_entity.pdbx_description
1 polymer ?
#
loop_
_entity_poly.entity_id
_entity_poly.type
_entity_poly.pdbx_seq_one_letter_code
_entity_poly.pdbx_strand_id
1 'polypeptide(L)' 'MMEDLKSQAERFGTDTRWGMVTKVDLSNRPFKVEIDNTKNVIAKTIIIATGATAKWLGIDDEKD' A
#
# COMPACT_ATOMS: atom_id res chain seq x y z
N MET A 1 -4.61 -13.64 -12.05
CA MET A 1 -4.90 -13.75 -10.60
C MET A 1 -4.96 -12.40 -9.91
N MET A 2 -3.86 -11.66 -9.71
CA MET A 2 -3.91 -10.36 -9.00
C MET A 2 -4.75 -9.31 -9.74
N GLU A 3 -4.71 -9.32 -11.07
CA GLU A 3 -5.57 -8.47 -11.92
C GLU A 3 -7.06 -8.82 -11.77
N ASP A 4 -7.40 -10.10 -11.62
CA ASP A 4 -8.78 -10.55 -11.42
C ASP A 4 -9.33 -10.06 -10.06
N LEU A 5 -8.49 -10.14 -9.01
CA LEU A 5 -8.83 -9.64 -7.68
C LEU A 5 -9.02 -8.11 -7.68
N LYS A 6 -8.16 -7.38 -8.39
CA LYS A 6 -8.33 -5.94 -8.59
C LYS A 6 -9.66 -5.64 -9.31
N SER A 7 -9.93 -6.32 -10.42
CA SER A 7 -11.19 -6.16 -11.17
C SER A 7 -12.41 -6.43 -10.30
N GLN A 8 -12.35 -7.46 -9.45
CA GLN A 8 -13.43 -7.76 -8.51
C GLN A 8 -13.66 -6.61 -7.51
N ALA A 9 -12.61 -6.05 -6.92
CA ALA A 9 -12.74 -4.93 -5.98
C ALA A 9 -13.34 -3.68 -6.64
N GLU A 10 -12.93 -3.39 -7.88
CA GLU A 10 -13.45 -2.26 -8.67
C GLU A 10 -14.94 -2.43 -9.01
N ARG A 11 -15.41 -3.67 -9.27
CA ARG A 11 -16.85 -3.97 -9.47
C ARG A 11 -17.72 -3.59 -8.28
N PHE A 12 -17.17 -3.59 -7.07
CA PHE A 12 -17.87 -3.17 -5.84
C PHE A 12 -17.64 -1.69 -5.49
N GLY A 13 -17.05 -0.90 -6.39
CA GLY A 13 -16.88 0.54 -6.22
C GLY A 13 -15.59 0.97 -5.52
N THR A 14 -14.58 0.08 -5.43
CA THR A 14 -13.25 0.45 -4.92
C THR A 14 -12.56 1.40 -5.90
N ASP A 15 -12.05 2.53 -5.41
CA ASP A 15 -11.19 3.45 -6.18
C ASP A 15 -9.72 3.04 -6.00
N THR A 16 -9.15 2.42 -7.03
CA THR A 16 -7.76 1.98 -7.06
C THR A 16 -6.86 3.04 -7.66
N ARG A 17 -5.85 3.50 -6.92
CA ARG A 17 -4.89 4.50 -7.38
C ARG A 17 -3.48 3.97 -7.29
N TRP A 18 -2.70 4.15 -8.35
CA TRP A 18 -1.27 3.87 -8.33
C TRP A 18 -0.53 4.96 -7.56
N GLY A 19 0.38 4.55 -6.69
CA GLY A 19 1.23 5.42 -5.88
C GLY A 19 1.80 4.67 -4.68
N MET A 20 2.89 5.17 -4.13
CA MET A 20 3.50 4.63 -2.91
C MET A 20 3.12 5.51 -1.73
N VAL A 21 2.60 4.89 -0.66
CA VAL A 21 2.42 5.58 0.62
C VAL A 21 3.80 5.78 1.25
N THR A 22 4.27 7.03 1.34
CA THR A 22 5.60 7.36 1.88
C THR A 22 5.55 7.72 3.36
N LYS A 23 4.44 8.29 3.84
CA LYS A 23 4.26 8.68 5.24
C LYS A 23 2.79 8.63 5.67
N VAL A 24 2.56 8.33 6.94
CA VAL A 24 1.24 8.42 7.58
C VAL A 24 1.36 9.18 8.90
N ASP A 25 0.52 10.18 9.10
CA ASP A 25 0.34 10.86 10.38
C ASP A 25 -0.89 10.29 11.11
N LEU A 26 -0.63 9.59 12.20
CA LEU A 26 -1.62 8.94 13.07
C LEU A 26 -1.92 9.74 14.34
N SER A 27 -1.30 10.91 14.53
CA SER A 27 -1.42 11.70 15.76
C SER A 27 -2.79 12.33 15.95
N ASN A 28 -3.53 12.57 14.86
CA ASN A 28 -4.81 13.27 14.84
C ASN A 28 -5.78 12.61 13.86
N ARG A 29 -7.09 12.85 14.05
CA ARG A 29 -8.15 12.39 13.13
C ARG A 29 -8.88 13.57 12.46
N PRO A 30 -9.22 13.46 11.17
CA PRO A 30 -8.91 12.35 10.26
C PRO A 30 -7.40 12.25 9.95
N PHE A 31 -6.93 11.04 9.69
CA PHE A 31 -5.52 10.75 9.44
C PHE A 31 -5.08 11.34 8.11
N LYS A 32 -3.80 11.73 8.05
CA LYS A 32 -3.17 12.27 6.83
C LYS A 32 -2.18 11.25 6.29
N VAL A 33 -2.30 10.94 5.01
CA VAL A 33 -1.45 9.98 4.28
C VAL A 33 -0.77 10.72 3.14
N GLU A 34 0.57 10.61 3.07
CA GLU A 34 1.38 11.16 2.00
C GLU A 34 1.68 10.09 0.96
N ILE A 35 1.47 10.42 -0.31
CA ILE A 35 1.68 9.58 -1.48
C ILE A 35 2.81 10.21 -2.32
N ASP A 36 3.79 9.39 -2.70
CA ASP A 36 4.92 9.77 -3.55
C ASP A 36 5.63 11.06 -3.11
N ASN A 37 5.70 11.34 -1.80
CA ASN A 37 6.26 12.55 -1.20
C ASN A 37 5.67 13.89 -1.69
N THR A 38 4.50 13.88 -2.35
CA THR A 38 3.95 15.06 -3.03
C THR A 38 2.47 15.29 -2.76
N LYS A 39 1.67 14.21 -2.73
CA LYS A 39 0.22 14.30 -2.62
C LYS A 39 -0.24 13.87 -1.23
N ASN A 40 -1.21 14.60 -0.68
CA ASN A 40 -1.85 14.24 0.58
C ASN A 40 -3.26 13.71 0.37
N VAL A 41 -3.60 12.63 1.08
CA VAL A 41 -4.94 12.04 1.17
C VAL A 41 -5.36 12.02 2.64
N ILE A 42 -6.65 12.24 2.89
CA ILE A 42 -7.21 12.26 4.24
C ILE A 42 -8.20 11.11 4.40
N ALA A 43 -8.08 10.37 5.50
CA ALA A 43 -8.94 9.22 5.78
C ALA A 43 -9.34 9.14 7.26
N LYS A 44 -10.59 8.79 7.54
CA LYS A 44 -11.06 8.55 8.92
C LYS A 44 -10.51 7.24 9.50
N THR A 45 -10.27 6.26 8.64
CA THR A 45 -9.81 4.91 8.97
C THR A 45 -8.79 4.46 7.92
N ILE A 46 -7.76 3.72 8.34
CA ILE A 46 -6.71 3.19 7.48
C ILE A 46 -6.61 1.68 7.73
N ILE A 47 -6.55 0.88 6.67
CA ILE A 47 -6.25 -0.56 6.70
C ILE A 47 -4.88 -0.74 6.04
N ILE A 48 -3.93 -1.37 6.73
CA ILE A 48 -2.56 -1.59 6.25
C ILE A 48 -2.44 -3.03 5.74
N ALA A 49 -2.18 -3.19 4.44
CA ALA A 49 -2.05 -4.48 3.77
C ALA A 49 -0.81 -4.53 2.85
N THR A 50 0.31 -3.94 3.30
CA THR A 50 1.55 -3.76 2.50
C THR A 50 2.35 -5.04 2.28
N GLY A 51 1.92 -6.17 2.85
CA GLY A 51 2.67 -7.42 2.84
C GLY A 51 4.01 -7.30 3.57
N ALA A 52 4.94 -8.18 3.21
CA ALA A 52 6.32 -8.19 3.68
C ALA A 52 7.22 -8.73 2.57
N THR A 53 8.50 -8.38 2.61
CA THR A 53 9.52 -8.99 1.76
C THR A 53 10.20 -10.14 2.51
N ALA A 54 10.61 -11.18 1.79
CA ALA A 54 11.40 -12.26 2.37
C ALA A 54 12.77 -11.73 2.82
N LYS A 55 13.21 -12.15 4.01
CA LYS A 55 14.57 -11.88 4.49
C LYS A 55 15.48 -13.00 4.03
N TRP A 56 16.28 -12.72 3.01
CA TRP A 56 17.29 -13.64 2.48
C TRP A 56 18.51 -13.70 3.38
N LEU A 57 19.23 -14.83 3.36
CA LEU A 57 20.43 -15.04 4.17
C LEU A 57 21.66 -14.36 3.55
N GLY A 58 21.59 -13.97 2.28
CA GLY A 58 22.66 -13.31 1.55
C GLY A 58 23.77 -14.25 1.10
N ILE A 59 23.47 -15.55 0.93
CA ILE A 59 24.45 -16.55 0.47
C ILE A 59 24.44 -16.63 -1.06
N ASP A 60 25.57 -16.99 -1.66
CA ASP A 60 25.71 -16.99 -3.12
C ASP A 60 24.75 -17.98 -3.82
N ASP A 61 24.42 -19.08 -3.15
CA ASP A 61 23.45 -20.09 -3.63
C ASP A 61 21.98 -19.61 -3.64
N GLU A 62 21.66 -18.41 -3.14
CA GLU A 62 20.30 -17.83 -3.20
C GLU A 62 20.03 -17.06 -4.51
N LYS A 63 21.03 -16.88 -5.38
CA LYS A 63 20.89 -16.19 -6.67
C LYS A 63 20.83 -17.19 -7.82
N ASP A 64 19.68 -17.84 -7.98
CA ASP A 64 19.31 -18.50 -9.24
C ASP A 64 18.67 -17.49 -10.21
#